data_AF-A0ABD6RWC6-F1
#
_entry.id   AF-A0ABD6RWC6-F1
#
_cell.length_a   1.000
_cell.length_b   1.000
_cell.length_c   1.000
_cell.angle_alpha   90.00
_cell.angle_beta   90.00
_cell.angle_gamma   90.00
#
_symmetry.space_group_name_H-M   'P 1'
#
loop_
_entity.id
_entity.type
_entity.pdbx_description
1 polymer ?
#
loop_
_entity_poly.entity_id
_entity_poly.type
_entity_poly.pdbx_seq_one_letter_code
_entity_poly.pdbx_strand_id
1 'polypeptide(L)'
;MLNKKVRRGDIIEVNLGTPKGSRQGGIRPCIVVANDLCNKYSKTIHVVPITSKLNKKLIPTHVFIKRDNLNNLRFDSLILVEQTQLIGVNQILKYNLGKISDEIIKKIDIKLNLQFSLSEYTGNLNKKKIDEKRILAKVKSIKELEYYIDRQEKKSVDLLKILKSTLVDFKEYCKEFNVDYSNYYLSKFNTINIYMQNTDV
;
A
#
# COMPACT_ATOMS: atom_id res chain seq x y z
N MET A 1 11.09 32.96 4.84
CA MET A 1 10.23 31.83 5.27
C MET A 1 10.05 30.89 4.08
N LEU A 2 10.65 29.70 4.13
CA LEU A 2 10.66 28.78 2.98
C LEU A 2 9.27 28.19 2.76
N ASN A 3 8.51 28.78 1.85
CA ASN A 3 7.26 28.27 1.31
C ASN A 3 7.56 27.10 0.36
N LYS A 4 8.26 26.07 0.84
CA LYS A 4 8.45 24.81 0.11
C LYS A 4 7.12 24.08 0.17
N LYS A 5 6.32 24.23 -0.88
CA LYS A 5 5.00 23.60 -1.04
C LYS A 5 5.15 22.08 -1.03
N VAL A 6 5.01 21.47 0.14
CA VAL A 6 4.79 20.03 0.28
C VAL A 6 3.42 19.73 -0.31
N ARG A 7 3.34 18.75 -1.20
CA ARG A 7 2.08 18.34 -1.84
C ARG A 7 1.78 16.89 -1.54
N ARG A 8 0.49 16.55 -1.63
CA ARG A 8 0.02 15.18 -1.55
C ARG A 8 0.73 14.31 -2.59
N GLY A 9 1.22 13.15 -2.18
CA GLY A 9 2.01 12.24 -3.00
C GLY A 9 3.52 12.54 -3.04
N ASP A 10 3.99 13.63 -2.44
CA ASP A 10 5.43 13.85 -2.28
C ASP A 10 6.00 12.86 -1.26
N ILE A 11 7.22 12.39 -1.53
CA ILE A 11 8.04 11.62 -0.59
C ILE A 11 9.03 12.58 0.07
N ILE A 12 9.02 12.60 1.40
CA ILE A 12 9.87 13.44 2.24
C ILE A 12 10.63 12.60 3.27
N GLU A 13 11.83 13.03 3.65
CA GLU A 13 12.58 12.40 4.73
C GLU A 13 12.16 13.03 6.06
N VAL A 14 11.72 12.21 7.01
CA VAL A 14 11.16 12.69 8.28
C VAL A 14 11.85 12.00 9.44
N ASN A 15 12.16 12.76 10.49
CA ASN A 15 12.51 12.22 11.80
C ASN A 15 11.25 11.95 12.63
N LEU A 16 10.83 10.69 12.72
CA LEU A 16 9.68 10.27 13.54
C LEU A 16 10.05 10.02 15.01
N GLY A 17 11.28 10.32 15.43
CA GLY A 17 11.78 10.11 16.78
C GLY A 17 12.00 8.65 17.12
N THR A 18 12.29 8.33 18.38
CA THR A 18 12.48 6.94 18.82
C THR A 18 11.16 6.16 18.73
N PRO A 19 11.15 4.94 18.16
CA PRO A 19 9.96 4.09 18.16
C PRO A 19 9.42 3.90 19.59
N LYS A 20 8.10 4.08 19.75
CA LYS A 20 7.39 3.82 21.00
C LYS A 20 6.38 2.71 20.76
N GLY A 21 6.63 1.53 21.33
CA GLY A 21 5.84 0.32 21.04
C GLY A 21 5.85 -0.02 19.54
N SER A 22 4.68 -0.34 18.99
CA SER A 22 4.51 -0.66 17.56
C SER A 22 4.44 0.56 16.64
N ARG A 23 4.52 1.79 17.18
CA ARG A 23 4.50 3.01 16.37
C ARG A 23 5.79 3.14 15.58
N GLN A 24 5.65 3.41 14.29
CA GLN A 24 6.81 3.59 13.42
C GLN A 24 7.61 4.84 13.81
N GLY A 25 8.89 4.65 14.13
CA GLY A 25 9.86 5.71 14.47
C GLY A 25 11.10 5.71 13.57
N GLY A 26 12.13 6.45 13.94
CA GLY A 26 13.38 6.62 13.20
C GLY A 26 13.31 7.65 12.07
N ILE A 27 14.46 7.89 11.44
CA ILE A 27 14.55 8.73 10.24
C ILE A 27 14.22 7.87 9.03
N ARG A 28 13.19 8.26 8.26
CA ARG A 28 12.73 7.46 7.11
C ARG A 28 11.95 8.29 6.07
N PRO A 29 11.86 7.78 4.83
CA PRO A 29 10.93 8.30 3.84
C PRO A 29 9.48 8.15 4.31
N CYS A 30 8.68 9.20 4.11
CA CYS A 30 7.25 9.22 4.35
C CYS A 30 6.53 9.86 3.17
N ILE A 31 5.31 9.40 2.88
CA ILE A 31 4.44 9.94 1.83
C ILE A 31 3.49 10.95 2.46
N VAL A 32 3.37 12.12 1.83
CA VAL A 32 2.39 13.14 2.24
C VAL A 32 1.00 12.72 1.78
N VAL A 33 0.04 12.64 2.69
CA VAL A 33 -1.33 12.20 2.38
C VAL A 33 -2.39 13.26 2.65
N ALA A 34 -2.07 14.30 3.43
CA ALA A 34 -2.95 15.45 3.59
C ALA A 34 -3.19 16.18 2.26
N ASN A 35 -4.37 16.80 2.13
CA ASN A 35 -4.70 17.61 0.96
C ASN A 35 -3.79 18.86 0.86
N ASP A 36 -3.62 19.36 -0.37
CA ASP A 36 -2.69 20.45 -0.66
C ASP A 36 -3.06 21.78 0.01
N LEU A 37 -4.35 22.00 0.29
CA LEU A 37 -4.79 23.21 1.00
C LEU A 37 -4.30 23.17 2.45
N CYS A 38 -4.47 22.05 3.15
CA CYS A 38 -3.92 21.85 4.49
C CYS A 38 -2.39 21.95 4.49
N ASN A 39 -1.70 21.33 3.53
CA ASN A 39 -0.24 21.39 3.45
C ASN A 39 0.29 22.82 3.23
N LYS A 40 -0.49 23.70 2.57
CA LYS A 40 -0.12 25.09 2.30
C LYS A 40 -0.20 25.98 3.54
N TYR A 41 -1.18 25.76 4.42
CA TYR A 41 -1.48 26.67 5.53
C TYR A 41 -1.12 26.12 6.91
N SER A 42 -1.00 24.79 7.06
CA SER A 42 -0.73 24.16 8.35
C SER A 42 0.77 24.11 8.67
N LYS A 43 1.10 24.20 9.96
CA LYS A 43 2.45 23.90 10.48
C LYS A 43 2.67 22.38 10.71
N THR A 44 1.64 21.59 10.50
CA THR A 44 1.64 20.14 10.65
C THR A 44 1.09 19.45 9.40
N ILE A 45 1.62 18.26 9.08
CA ILE A 45 1.32 17.53 7.85
C ILE A 45 1.03 16.07 8.20
N HIS A 46 -0.01 15.48 7.59
CA HIS A 46 -0.24 14.04 7.69
C HIS A 46 0.61 13.28 6.69
N VAL A 47 1.34 12.29 7.22
CA VAL A 47 2.24 11.45 6.44
C VAL A 47 2.04 9.97 6.73
N VAL A 48 2.38 9.13 5.75
CA VAL A 48 2.40 7.67 5.88
C VAL A 48 3.85 7.16 5.76
N PRO A 49 4.38 6.45 6.77
CA PRO A 49 5.74 5.93 6.74
C PRO A 49 5.96 4.84 5.68
N ILE A 50 7.15 4.84 5.09
CA ILE A 50 7.65 3.78 4.22
C ILE A 50 8.62 2.87 5.02
N THR A 51 8.63 1.58 4.70
CA THR A 51 9.64 0.64 5.20
C THR A 51 10.15 -0.26 4.07
N SER A 52 11.47 -0.47 4.02
CA SER A 52 12.10 -1.47 3.15
C SER A 52 12.01 -2.90 3.69
N LYS A 53 11.43 -3.10 4.87
CA LYS A 53 11.24 -4.42 5.48
C LYS A 53 10.02 -5.09 4.85
N LEU A 54 10.25 -5.91 3.83
CA LEU A 54 9.19 -6.64 3.13
C LEU A 54 8.71 -7.90 3.88
N ASN A 55 9.52 -8.43 4.80
CA ASN A 55 9.21 -9.63 5.60
C ASN A 55 8.16 -9.41 6.71
N LYS A 56 7.39 -8.32 6.68
CA LYS A 56 6.33 -8.06 7.65
C LYS A 56 5.09 -8.91 7.32
N LYS A 57 4.34 -9.30 8.35
CA LYS A 57 2.98 -9.81 8.16
C LYS A 57 2.19 -8.74 7.42
N LEU A 58 1.78 -9.05 6.19
CA LEU A 58 0.93 -8.17 5.42
C LEU A 58 -0.43 -8.08 6.09
N ILE A 59 -0.92 -6.85 6.16
CA ILE A 59 -2.29 -6.58 6.59
C ILE A 59 -2.96 -5.70 5.53
N PRO A 60 -4.30 -5.62 5.52
CA PRO A 60 -5.04 -4.98 4.44
C PRO A 60 -4.69 -3.51 4.17
N THR A 61 -4.00 -2.82 5.09
CA THR A 61 -3.58 -1.42 4.99
C THR A 61 -2.22 -1.23 4.32
N HIS A 62 -1.49 -2.30 4.02
CA HIS A 62 -0.19 -2.21 3.35
C HIS A 62 -0.36 -1.96 1.85
N VAL A 63 0.52 -1.12 1.29
CA VAL A 63 0.64 -0.91 -0.15
C VAL A 63 2.09 -1.15 -0.56
N PHE A 64 2.29 -2.13 -1.45
CA PHE A 64 3.60 -2.37 -2.06
C PHE A 64 3.95 -1.25 -3.04
N ILE A 65 5.19 -0.80 -2.99
CA ILE A 65 5.77 0.17 -3.94
C ILE A 65 7.13 -0.33 -4.41
N LYS A 66 7.26 -0.47 -5.72
CA LYS A 66 8.53 -0.79 -6.38
C LYS A 66 9.41 0.46 -6.41
N ARG A 67 10.72 0.32 -6.22
CA ARG A 67 11.65 1.43 -6.45
C ARG A 67 11.66 1.80 -7.93
N ASP A 68 11.63 3.09 -8.20
CA ASP A 68 11.76 3.64 -9.55
C ASP A 68 12.37 5.05 -9.52
N ASN A 69 12.59 5.62 -10.70
CA ASN A 69 13.19 6.95 -10.83
C ASN A 69 12.28 8.09 -10.35
N LEU A 70 10.95 7.87 -10.30
CA LEU A 70 9.98 8.87 -9.86
C LEU A 70 9.95 8.99 -8.34
N ASN A 71 9.92 7.85 -7.64
CA ASN A 71 9.87 7.77 -6.19
C ASN A 71 11.25 7.80 -5.53
N ASN A 72 12.31 7.49 -6.29
CA ASN A 72 13.70 7.58 -5.87
C ASN A 72 14.00 6.78 -4.58
N LEU A 73 13.23 5.71 -4.33
CA LEU A 73 13.49 4.81 -3.23
C LEU A 73 14.71 3.96 -3.52
N ARG A 74 15.51 3.66 -2.51
CA ARG A 74 16.68 2.77 -2.65
C ARG A 74 16.29 1.31 -2.83
N PHE A 75 15.16 0.92 -2.26
CA PHE A 75 14.68 -0.46 -2.21
C PHE A 75 13.18 -0.51 -2.49
N ASP A 76 12.73 -1.64 -3.02
CA ASP A 76 11.30 -1.98 -3.00
C ASP A 76 10.82 -1.95 -1.54
N SER A 77 9.63 -1.42 -1.33
CA SER A 77 9.18 -1.02 0.00
C SER A 77 7.68 -1.28 0.22
N LEU A 78 7.27 -1.20 1.48
CA LEU A 78 5.88 -1.17 1.91
C LEU A 78 5.53 0.21 2.47
N ILE A 79 4.37 0.71 2.08
CA ILE A 79 3.70 1.88 2.64
C ILE A 79 2.75 1.36 3.72
N LEU A 80 2.89 1.87 4.94
CA LEU A 80 2.19 1.36 6.13
C LEU A 80 1.06 2.30 6.53
N VAL A 81 -0.12 2.20 5.89
CA VAL A 81 -1.21 3.17 6.07
C VAL A 81 -1.76 3.18 7.51
N GLU A 82 -1.73 2.05 8.21
CA GLU A 82 -2.07 1.95 9.63
C GLU A 82 -1.14 2.77 10.54
N GLN A 83 0.04 3.14 10.03
CA GLN A 83 1.03 3.95 10.72
C GLN A 83 0.96 5.43 10.32
N THR A 84 -0.15 5.92 9.78
CA THR A 84 -0.36 7.33 9.45
C THR A 84 -0.11 8.20 10.69
N GLN A 85 0.69 9.27 10.53
CA GLN A 85 1.07 10.16 11.63
C GLN A 85 0.94 11.63 11.23
N LEU A 86 0.59 12.47 12.21
CA LEU A 86 0.73 13.92 12.11
C LEU A 86 2.15 14.30 12.54
N ILE A 87 2.85 15.07 11.71
CA ILE A 87 4.20 15.56 11.98
C ILE A 87 4.23 17.08 11.93
N GLY A 88 5.14 17.70 12.68
CA GLY A 88 5.49 19.11 12.49
C GLY A 88 6.39 19.29 11.27
N VAL A 89 6.28 20.42 10.56
CA VAL A 89 7.19 20.75 9.44
C VAL A 89 8.67 20.78 9.84
N ASN A 90 8.96 21.05 11.12
CA ASN A 90 10.31 21.01 11.68
C ASN A 90 10.90 19.58 11.77
N GLN A 91 10.07 18.53 11.70
CA GLN A 91 10.54 17.14 11.69
C GLN A 91 10.99 16.69 10.29
N ILE A 92 10.74 17.48 9.25
CA ILE A 92 11.11 17.17 7.87
C ILE A 92 12.58 17.53 7.67
N LEU A 93 13.39 16.51 7.38
CA LEU A 93 14.82 16.67 7.13
C LEU A 93 15.10 16.98 5.65
N LYS A 94 14.34 16.38 4.74
CA LYS A 94 14.46 16.61 3.29
C LYS A 94 13.11 16.69 2.61
N TYR A 95 12.91 17.77 1.87
CA TYR A 95 11.75 18.04 1.03
C TYR A 95 12.13 17.62 -0.41
N ASN A 96 11.31 16.78 -1.06
CA ASN A 96 11.53 16.27 -2.43
C ASN A 96 12.52 15.09 -2.55
N LEU A 97 12.33 14.02 -1.78
CA LEU A 97 13.05 12.78 -2.08
C LEU A 97 12.58 12.17 -3.41
N GLY A 98 11.29 12.27 -3.70
CA GLY A 98 10.65 11.76 -4.91
C GLY A 98 9.15 11.99 -4.84
N LYS A 99 8.39 11.37 -5.75
CA LYS A 99 6.93 11.38 -5.75
C LYS A 99 6.38 9.99 -6.05
N ILE A 100 5.14 9.74 -5.64
CA ILE A 100 4.41 8.54 -6.06
C ILE A 100 3.48 8.84 -7.23
N SER A 101 3.17 7.82 -8.03
CA SER A 101 2.21 7.94 -9.12
C SER A 101 0.77 8.05 -8.60
N ASP A 102 -0.13 8.59 -9.43
CA ASP A 102 -1.56 8.68 -9.12
C ASP A 102 -2.20 7.32 -8.83
N GLU A 103 -1.66 6.24 -9.39
CA GLU A 103 -2.13 4.89 -9.12
C GLU A 103 -1.85 4.48 -7.67
N ILE A 104 -0.63 4.75 -7.17
CA ILE A 104 -0.27 4.48 -5.78
C ILE A 104 -1.08 5.38 -4.84
N ILE A 105 -1.30 6.65 -5.21
CA ILE A 105 -2.15 7.58 -4.46
C ILE A 105 -3.57 6.99 -4.28
N LYS A 106 -4.19 6.49 -5.35
CA LYS A 106 -5.52 5.84 -5.28
C LYS A 106 -5.52 4.60 -4.39
N LYS A 107 -4.45 3.78 -4.44
CA LYS A 107 -4.31 2.62 -3.55
C LYS A 107 -4.26 3.07 -2.08
N ILE A 108 -3.49 4.12 -1.77
CA ILE A 108 -3.42 4.72 -0.42
C ILE A 108 -4.80 5.22 0.02
N ASP A 109 -5.57 5.91 -0.84
CA ASP A 109 -6.91 6.41 -0.49
C ASP A 109 -7.87 5.29 -0.10
N ILE A 110 -7.87 4.19 -0.85
CA ILE A 110 -8.67 3.01 -0.52
C ILE A 110 -8.26 2.47 0.86
N LYS A 111 -6.96 2.41 1.16
CA LYS A 111 -6.46 1.91 2.45
C LYS A 111 -6.73 2.87 3.61
N LEU A 112 -6.70 4.18 3.37
CA LEU A 112 -7.06 5.20 4.38
C LEU A 112 -8.55 5.10 4.72
N ASN A 113 -9.42 4.95 3.72
CA ASN A 113 -10.85 4.73 3.94
C ASN A 113 -11.10 3.45 4.74
N LEU A 114 -10.38 2.37 4.44
CA LEU A 114 -10.45 1.13 5.21
C LEU A 114 -9.95 1.32 6.65
N GLN A 115 -8.79 1.95 6.84
CA GLN A 115 -8.16 2.17 8.14
C GLN A 115 -9.03 3.00 9.09
N PHE A 116 -9.70 4.01 8.57
CA PHE A 116 -10.53 4.92 9.34
C PHE A 116 -12.02 4.59 9.28
N SER A 117 -12.41 3.48 8.61
CA SER A 117 -13.80 3.09 8.40
C SER A 117 -14.66 4.23 7.83
N LEU A 118 -14.07 5.03 6.93
CA LEU A 118 -14.73 6.20 6.31
C LEU A 118 -15.56 5.83 5.08
N SER A 119 -15.52 4.57 4.66
CA SER A 119 -16.50 4.07 3.69
C SER A 119 -17.89 4.21 4.33
N GLU A 120 -18.73 5.04 3.71
CA GLU A 120 -20.12 5.22 4.10
C GLU A 120 -20.76 3.88 4.49
N TYR A 121 -21.35 3.84 5.69
CA TYR A 121 -22.59 3.11 5.87
C TYR A 121 -23.53 3.66 4.79
N THR A 122 -23.57 2.99 3.64
CA THR A 122 -24.65 3.17 2.66
C THR A 122 -25.89 2.56 3.29
N GLY A 123 -26.45 3.28 4.27
CA GLY A 123 -27.81 3.07 4.72
C GLY A 123 -28.68 3.18 3.49
N ASN A 124 -29.20 2.03 3.06
CA ASN A 124 -30.20 1.84 2.01
C ASN A 124 -30.15 2.86 0.86
N LEU A 125 -29.56 2.47 -0.28
CA LEU A 125 -30.14 2.80 -1.60
C LEU A 125 -29.57 2.01 -2.79
N ASN A 126 -28.58 1.11 -2.66
CA ASN A 126 -28.13 0.28 -3.79
C ASN A 126 -27.51 -1.08 -3.39
N LYS A 127 -28.25 -1.91 -2.65
CA LYS A 127 -27.83 -3.27 -2.29
C LYS A 127 -27.83 -4.27 -3.46
N LYS A 128 -27.60 -3.84 -4.71
CA LYS A 128 -27.57 -4.75 -5.88
C LYS A 128 -26.68 -4.32 -7.07
N LYS A 129 -25.89 -3.24 -6.99
CA LYS A 129 -25.17 -2.76 -8.19
C LYS A 129 -23.68 -2.40 -8.10
N ILE A 130 -22.98 -2.63 -6.99
CA ILE A 130 -21.51 -2.50 -6.99
C ILE A 130 -20.87 -3.58 -6.14
N ASP A 131 -20.17 -4.50 -6.81
CA ASP A 131 -18.90 -5.02 -6.31
C ASP A 131 -17.97 -5.56 -7.41
N GLU A 132 -18.50 -5.83 -8.61
CA GLU A 132 -17.72 -6.30 -9.76
C GLU A 132 -16.54 -5.39 -10.11
N LYS A 133 -16.68 -4.06 -10.11
CA LYS A 133 -15.56 -3.14 -10.38
C LYS A 133 -14.43 -3.25 -9.36
N ARG A 134 -14.74 -3.49 -8.08
CA ARG A 134 -13.74 -3.68 -7.02
C ARG A 134 -13.09 -5.05 -7.10
N ILE A 135 -13.88 -6.08 -7.39
CA ILE A 135 -13.40 -7.43 -7.67
C ILE A 135 -12.43 -7.40 -8.85
N LEU A 136 -12.80 -6.77 -9.97
CA LEU A 136 -11.94 -6.60 -11.15
C LEU A 136 -10.65 -5.82 -10.84
N ALA A 137 -10.71 -4.79 -9.98
CA ALA A 137 -9.51 -4.07 -9.55
C ALA A 137 -8.56 -4.94 -8.70
N LYS A 138 -9.11 -5.76 -7.78
CA LYS A 138 -8.34 -6.74 -7.01
C LYS A 138 -7.72 -7.79 -7.94
N VAL A 139 -8.49 -8.33 -8.89
CA VAL A 139 -8.01 -9.28 -9.90
C VAL A 139 -6.89 -8.68 -10.74
N LYS A 140 -7.02 -7.41 -11.16
CA LYS A 140 -5.98 -6.72 -11.91
C LYS A 140 -4.66 -6.65 -11.11
N SER A 141 -4.74 -6.27 -9.83
CA SER A 141 -3.57 -6.21 -8.95
C SER A 141 -2.92 -7.59 -8.76
N ILE A 142 -3.72 -8.66 -8.66
CA ILE A 142 -3.21 -10.03 -8.56
C ILE A 142 -2.48 -10.42 -9.85
N LYS A 143 -3.09 -10.16 -11.02
CA LYS A 143 -2.49 -10.45 -12.34
C LYS A 143 -1.19 -9.69 -12.57
N GLU A 144 -1.12 -8.42 -12.17
CA GLU A 144 0.09 -7.60 -12.26
C GLU A 144 1.22 -8.19 -11.39
N LEU A 145 0.90 -8.66 -10.18
CA LEU A 145 1.86 -9.29 -9.28
C LEU A 145 2.32 -10.67 -9.81
N GLU A 146 1.41 -11.50 -10.31
CA GLU A 146 1.74 -12.77 -10.98
C GLU A 146 2.67 -12.55 -12.17
N TYR A 147 2.30 -11.64 -13.07
CA TYR A 147 3.12 -11.32 -14.24
C TYR A 147 4.52 -10.85 -13.86
N TYR A 148 4.65 -10.08 -12.79
CA TYR A 148 5.95 -9.63 -12.29
C TYR A 148 6.80 -10.79 -11.75
N ILE A 149 6.19 -11.71 -11.00
CA ILE A 149 6.88 -12.90 -10.44
C ILE A 149 7.32 -13.85 -11.57
N ASP A 150 6.48 -14.07 -12.57
CA ASP A 150 6.76 -14.98 -13.69
C ASP A 150 7.95 -14.53 -14.54
N ARG A 151 8.25 -13.23 -14.56
CA ARG A 151 9.39 -12.67 -15.30
C ARG A 151 10.71 -12.70 -14.53
N GLN A 152 10.74 -13.17 -13.29
CA GLN A 152 11.98 -13.31 -12.52
C GLN A 152 12.63 -14.67 -12.78
N GLU A 153 13.93 -14.69 -13.07
CA GLU A 153 14.71 -15.94 -13.24
C GLU A 153 14.66 -16.82 -11.98
N LYS A 154 14.74 -16.19 -10.80
CA LYS A 154 14.50 -16.82 -9.51
C LYS A 154 13.28 -16.17 -8.86
N LYS A 155 12.24 -16.96 -8.61
CA LYS A 155 11.02 -16.47 -7.96
C LYS A 155 11.33 -16.08 -6.51
N SER A 156 11.14 -14.81 -6.18
CA SER A 156 11.31 -14.34 -4.80
C SER A 156 10.29 -14.99 -3.86
N VAL A 157 10.78 -15.66 -2.82
CA VAL A 157 9.95 -16.28 -1.76
C VAL A 157 9.04 -15.23 -1.11
N ASP A 158 9.52 -14.01 -0.92
CA ASP A 158 8.74 -12.92 -0.34
C ASP A 158 7.60 -12.49 -1.27
N LEU A 159 7.84 -12.36 -2.58
CA LEU A 159 6.79 -12.03 -3.55
C LEU A 159 5.75 -13.13 -3.66
N LEU A 160 6.16 -14.41 -3.58
CA LEU A 160 5.25 -15.55 -3.55
C LEU A 160 4.37 -15.53 -2.29
N LYS A 161 4.93 -15.15 -1.13
CA LYS A 161 4.15 -14.95 0.11
C LYS A 161 3.16 -13.79 -0.01
N ILE A 162 3.58 -12.66 -0.61
CA ILE A 162 2.70 -11.50 -0.87
C ILE A 162 1.52 -11.92 -1.75
N LEU A 163 1.79 -12.64 -2.83
CA LEU A 163 0.76 -13.10 -3.76
C LEU A 163 -0.21 -14.09 -3.09
N LYS A 164 0.30 -15.04 -2.30
CA LYS A 164 -0.53 -15.98 -1.52
C LYS A 164 -1.45 -15.24 -0.55
N SER A 165 -0.95 -14.25 0.19
CA SER A 165 -1.77 -13.43 1.09
C SER A 165 -2.84 -12.66 0.33
N THR A 166 -2.48 -12.04 -0.80
CA THR A 166 -3.41 -11.26 -1.63
C THR A 166 -4.55 -12.13 -2.18
N LEU A 167 -4.27 -13.39 -2.52
CA LEU A 167 -5.29 -14.36 -2.95
C LEU A 167 -6.24 -14.75 -1.82
N VAL A 168 -5.73 -14.92 -0.60
CA VAL A 168 -6.59 -15.20 0.58
C VAL A 168 -7.53 -14.02 0.81
N ASP A 169 -7.00 -12.79 0.88
CA ASP A 169 -7.79 -11.58 1.06
C ASP A 169 -8.83 -11.38 -0.05
N PHE A 170 -8.50 -11.77 -1.29
CA PHE A 170 -9.44 -11.72 -2.41
C PHE A 170 -10.58 -12.73 -2.24
N LYS A 171 -10.28 -13.97 -1.82
CA LYS A 171 -11.29 -14.99 -1.57
C LYS A 171 -12.19 -14.62 -0.39
N GLU A 172 -11.64 -14.11 0.69
CA GLU A 172 -12.41 -13.64 1.85
C GLU A 172 -13.33 -12.49 1.47
N TYR A 173 -12.82 -11.51 0.70
CA TYR A 173 -13.63 -10.42 0.17
C TYR A 173 -14.80 -10.95 -0.67
N CYS A 174 -14.56 -11.84 -1.63
CA CYS A 174 -15.65 -12.39 -2.45
C CYS A 174 -16.67 -13.14 -1.60
N LYS A 175 -16.23 -13.87 -0.56
CA LYS A 175 -17.10 -14.59 0.38
C LYS A 175 -17.99 -13.63 1.19
N GLU A 176 -17.45 -12.51 1.67
CA GLU A 176 -18.19 -11.48 2.42
C GLU A 176 -19.39 -10.94 1.61
N PHE A 177 -19.22 -10.80 0.29
CA PHE A 177 -20.26 -10.29 -0.61
C PHE A 177 -21.06 -11.39 -1.33
N ASN A 178 -20.91 -12.65 -0.92
CA ASN A 178 -21.56 -13.82 -1.53
C ASN A 178 -21.33 -13.93 -3.05
N VAL A 179 -20.12 -13.58 -3.49
CA VAL A 179 -19.66 -13.67 -4.88
C VAL A 179 -18.74 -14.88 -5.03
N ASP A 180 -19.00 -15.71 -6.04
CA ASP A 180 -18.05 -16.76 -6.42
C ASP A 180 -16.84 -16.14 -7.13
N TYR A 181 -15.69 -16.18 -6.46
CA TYR A 181 -14.43 -15.63 -6.96
C TYR A 181 -13.94 -16.32 -8.24
N SER A 182 -14.32 -17.58 -8.47
CA SER A 182 -13.86 -18.35 -9.62
C SER A 182 -14.36 -17.79 -10.96
N ASN A 183 -15.50 -17.10 -10.94
CA ASN A 183 -16.05 -16.38 -12.09
C ASN A 183 -15.18 -15.20 -12.54
N TYR A 184 -14.34 -14.68 -11.66
CA TYR A 184 -13.49 -13.51 -11.93
C TYR A 184 -12.02 -13.87 -12.04
N TYR A 185 -11.60 -14.90 -11.31
CA TYR A 185 -10.20 -15.27 -11.23
C TYR A 185 -9.98 -16.72 -10.81
N LEU A 186 -9.51 -17.51 -11.77
CA LEU A 186 -8.87 -18.79 -11.53
C LEU A 186 -7.36 -18.58 -11.59
N SER A 187 -6.75 -18.54 -10.41
CA SER A 187 -5.31 -18.40 -10.29
C SER A 187 -4.61 -19.62 -10.90
N LYS A 188 -3.55 -19.42 -11.70
CA LYS A 188 -2.74 -20.51 -12.28
C LYS A 188 -1.84 -21.22 -11.24
N PHE A 189 -2.23 -21.17 -9.97
CA PHE A 189 -1.38 -21.32 -8.79
C PHE A 189 -1.04 -22.75 -8.35
N ASN A 190 -1.50 -23.78 -9.06
CA ASN A 190 -1.05 -25.15 -8.78
C ASN A 190 0.49 -25.26 -8.81
N THR A 191 1.17 -24.35 -9.52
CA THR A 191 2.62 -24.26 -9.59
C THR A 191 3.29 -23.66 -8.34
N ILE A 192 2.60 -22.91 -7.47
CA ILE A 192 3.26 -22.24 -6.32
C ILE A 192 3.42 -23.16 -5.11
N ASN A 193 2.52 -24.14 -4.92
CA ASN A 193 2.80 -25.24 -3.99
C ASN A 193 4.01 -26.05 -4.47
N ILE A 194 4.16 -26.24 -5.79
CA ILE A 194 5.35 -26.89 -6.39
C ILE A 194 6.61 -26.03 -6.17
N TYR A 195 6.55 -24.70 -6.31
CA TYR A 195 7.71 -23.83 -6.08
C TYR A 195 8.09 -23.70 -4.61
N MET A 196 7.13 -23.70 -3.68
CA MET A 196 7.43 -23.66 -2.24
C MET A 196 8.03 -24.98 -1.74
N GLN A 197 7.62 -26.13 -2.30
CA GLN A 197 8.24 -27.43 -2.00
C GLN A 197 9.69 -27.55 -2.50
N ASN A 198 10.10 -26.74 -3.49
CA ASN A 198 11.46 -26.75 -4.05
C ASN A 198 12.41 -25.73 -3.41
N THR A 199 11.96 -24.97 -2.41
CA THR A 199 12.79 -23.99 -1.68
C THR A 199 13.12 -24.39 -0.25
N ASP A 200 12.66 -25.58 0.19
CA ASP A 200 12.97 -26.17 1.50
C ASP A 200 14.13 -27.21 1.42
N VAL A 201 15.05 -27.08 0.46
CA VAL A 201 16.30 -27.86 0.36
C VAL A 201 17.51 -26.92 0.32
#